data_AF-A0AAI8WF68-F1
#
_entry.id   AF-A0AAI8WF68-F1
#
_cell.length_a   1.000
_cell.length_b   1.000
_cell.length_c   1.000
_cell.angle_alpha   90.00
_cell.angle_beta   90.00
_cell.angle_gamma   90.00
#
_symmetry.space_group_name_H-M   'P 1'
#
loop_
_entity.id
_entity.type
_entity.pdbx_description
1 polymer ?
#
loop_
_entity_poly.entity_id
_entity_poly.type
_entity_poly.pdbx_seq_one_letter_code
_entity_poly.pdbx_strand_id
1 'polypeptide(L)'
;MTQVEQSMTNNQMVQQKESYAQNFERYETKEQTIIYVLWQIHNKELRLGSKLFFEPLEEKLGLKKSQWPLVKEFLSGAGLLVDQVVIAEAIPKSLKERYGILDA
;
A
#
# COMPACT_ATOMS: atom_id res chain seq x y z
N MET A 1 22.37 -5.12 51.21
CA MET A 1 23.50 -5.26 50.26
C MET A 1 23.32 -6.66 49.66
N THR A 2 22.97 -6.89 48.41
CA THR A 2 23.08 -6.04 47.21
C THR A 2 22.02 -6.55 46.22
N GLN A 3 21.39 -5.61 45.52
CA GLN A 3 20.45 -5.84 44.43
C GLN A 3 21.15 -6.51 43.24
N VAL A 4 20.44 -7.35 42.50
CA VAL A 4 20.59 -7.40 41.04
C VAL A 4 19.21 -7.56 40.43
N GLU A 5 18.71 -6.44 39.89
CA GLU A 5 17.49 -6.30 39.11
C GLU A 5 17.63 -7.05 37.79
N GLN A 6 16.69 -7.95 37.48
CA GLN A 6 16.52 -8.48 36.13
C GLN A 6 15.38 -7.72 35.44
N SER A 7 15.75 -6.60 34.84
CA SER A 7 14.91 -5.81 33.95
C SER A 7 14.69 -6.57 32.63
N MET A 8 13.64 -7.37 32.54
CA MET A 8 13.15 -7.87 31.26
C MET A 8 12.36 -6.75 30.57
N THR A 9 13.07 -5.92 29.82
CA THR A 9 12.48 -4.93 28.92
C THR A 9 11.84 -5.67 27.76
N ASN A 10 10.53 -5.84 27.82
CA ASN A 10 9.72 -6.37 26.74
C ASN A 10 9.64 -5.29 25.65
N ASN A 11 10.59 -5.30 24.72
CA ASN A 11 10.57 -4.50 23.50
C ASN A 11 9.44 -5.04 22.60
N GLN A 12 8.20 -4.76 22.97
CA GLN A 12 7.09 -4.77 22.03
C GLN A 12 7.33 -3.57 21.11
N MET A 13 8.01 -3.83 19.98
CA MET A 13 7.97 -2.94 18.84
C MET A 13 6.48 -2.78 18.50
N VAL A 14 5.91 -1.67 18.92
CA VAL A 14 4.63 -1.18 18.39
C VAL A 14 4.93 -0.90 16.92
N GLN A 15 4.79 -1.92 16.07
CA GLN A 15 4.63 -1.71 14.65
C GLN A 15 3.38 -0.84 14.54
N GLN A 16 3.57 0.46 14.37
CA GLN A 16 2.48 1.33 13.94
C GLN A 16 1.97 0.70 12.66
N LYS A 17 0.76 0.13 12.74
CA LYS A 17 0.09 -0.42 11.58
C LYS A 17 -0.09 0.74 10.61
N GLU A 18 0.77 0.82 9.60
CA GLU A 18 0.64 1.80 8.53
C GLU A 18 -0.76 1.61 7.93
N SER A 19 -1.64 2.58 8.17
CA SER A 19 -3.03 2.51 7.73
C SER A 19 -3.17 3.35 6.47
N TYR A 20 -3.33 2.67 5.32
CA TYR A 20 -3.48 3.32 4.01
C TYR A 20 -4.95 3.68 3.70
N ALA A 21 -5.88 3.00 4.37
CA ALA A 21 -7.32 3.11 4.16
C ALA A 21 -8.10 2.65 5.39
N GLN A 22 -9.30 3.20 5.59
CA GLN A 22 -10.14 2.94 6.79
C GLN A 22 -10.42 1.46 7.08
N ASN A 23 -10.50 0.61 6.05
CA ASN A 23 -10.80 -0.83 6.19
C ASN A 23 -9.74 -1.72 5.53
N PHE A 24 -8.48 -1.25 5.45
CA PHE A 24 -7.41 -1.90 4.69
C PHE A 24 -7.27 -3.42 4.97
N GLU A 25 -7.29 -3.81 6.24
CA GLU A 25 -7.08 -5.19 6.67
C GLU A 25 -8.20 -6.16 6.28
N ARG A 26 -9.39 -5.64 5.96
CA ARG A 26 -10.55 -6.47 5.59
C ARG A 26 -10.51 -6.91 4.12
N TYR A 27 -9.63 -6.30 3.34
CA TYR A 27 -9.46 -6.60 1.93
C TYR A 27 -8.50 -7.76 1.72
N GLU A 28 -8.69 -8.50 0.62
CA GLU A 28 -7.70 -9.49 0.18
C GLU A 28 -6.43 -8.80 -0.33
N THR A 29 -5.32 -9.54 -0.38
CA THR A 29 -3.99 -9.01 -0.78
C THR A 29 -3.99 -8.25 -2.10
N LYS A 30 -4.79 -8.69 -3.08
CA LYS A 30 -4.94 -8.01 -4.38
C LYS A 30 -5.54 -6.61 -4.19
N GLU A 31 -6.68 -6.50 -3.52
CA GLU A 31 -7.31 -5.22 -3.18
C GLU A 31 -6.40 -4.36 -2.30
N GLN A 32 -5.73 -4.94 -1.30
CA GLN A 32 -4.77 -4.23 -0.46
C GLN A 32 -3.66 -3.60 -1.29
N THR A 33 -3.15 -4.33 -2.30
CA THR A 33 -2.13 -3.79 -3.19
C THR A 33 -2.66 -2.64 -4.04
N ILE A 34 -3.88 -2.77 -4.59
CA ILE A 34 -4.53 -1.67 -5.32
C ILE A 34 -4.66 -0.44 -4.41
N ILE A 35 -5.17 -0.63 -3.20
CA ILE A 35 -5.35 0.45 -2.22
C ILE A 35 -4.02 1.11 -1.87
N TYR A 36 -2.98 0.32 -1.66
CA TYR A 36 -1.64 0.83 -1.37
C TYR A 36 -1.11 1.69 -2.52
N VAL A 37 -1.22 1.24 -3.77
CA VAL A 37 -0.79 2.02 -4.94
C VAL A 37 -1.61 3.30 -5.09
N LEU A 38 -2.93 3.24 -4.87
CA LEU A 38 -3.80 4.43 -4.86
C LEU A 38 -3.36 5.44 -3.80
N TRP A 39 -3.05 4.96 -2.60
CA TRP A 39 -2.52 5.77 -1.51
C TRP A 39 -1.17 6.40 -1.87
N GLN A 40 -0.27 5.66 -2.51
CA GLN A 40 1.02 6.20 -2.96
C GLN A 40 0.86 7.31 -4.01
N ILE A 41 -0.05 7.14 -4.97
CA ILE A 41 -0.34 8.18 -5.98
C ILE A 41 -0.98 9.41 -5.31
N HIS A 42 -1.95 9.17 -4.42
CA HIS A 42 -2.65 10.22 -3.68
C HIS A 42 -1.69 11.09 -2.86
N ASN A 43 -0.76 10.45 -2.15
CA ASN A 43 0.25 11.11 -1.32
C ASN A 43 1.54 11.49 -2.08
N LYS A 44 1.56 11.39 -3.42
CA LYS A 44 2.68 11.79 -4.30
C LYS A 44 4.00 11.03 -4.07
N GLU A 45 3.92 9.86 -3.43
CA GLU A 45 5.01 8.89 -3.32
C GLU A 45 5.28 8.21 -4.67
N LEU A 46 4.21 7.94 -5.44
CA LEU A 46 4.29 7.47 -6.81
C LEU A 46 3.79 8.58 -7.73
N ARG A 47 4.67 9.11 -8.58
CA ARG A 47 4.38 10.30 -9.40
C ARG A 47 4.19 9.92 -10.87
N LEU A 48 3.68 10.85 -11.66
CA LEU A 48 3.59 10.70 -13.11
C LEU A 48 4.97 10.36 -13.70
N GLY A 49 5.02 9.34 -14.55
CA GLY A 49 6.26 8.79 -15.13
C GLY A 49 6.97 7.76 -14.25
N SER A 50 6.58 7.57 -12.99
CA SER A 50 7.14 6.51 -12.14
C SER A 50 6.75 5.12 -12.65
N LYS A 51 7.66 4.16 -12.53
CA LYS A 51 7.37 2.75 -12.82
C LYS A 51 6.89 2.03 -11.57
N LEU A 52 5.83 1.23 -11.71
CA LEU A 52 5.33 0.33 -10.69
C LEU A 52 5.95 -1.06 -10.89
N PHE A 53 6.68 -1.53 -9.89
CA PHE A 53 7.35 -2.82 -9.91
C PHE A 53 6.60 -3.84 -9.05
N PHE A 54 6.72 -5.12 -9.40
CA PHE A 54 6.05 -6.20 -8.70
C PHE A 54 6.75 -6.52 -7.37
N GLU A 55 8.08 -6.55 -7.39
CA GLU A 55 8.93 -7.02 -6.30
C GLU A 55 8.70 -6.23 -4.99
N PRO A 56 8.63 -4.88 -5.00
CA PRO A 56 8.34 -4.14 -3.77
C PRO A 56 6.95 -4.42 -3.19
N LEU A 57 5.97 -4.75 -4.05
CA LEU A 57 4.60 -5.06 -3.64
C LEU A 57 4.48 -6.49 -3.10
N GLU A 58 5.23 -7.43 -3.67
CA GLU A 58 5.40 -8.79 -3.14
C GLU A 58 6.03 -8.75 -1.75
N GLU A 59 7.11 -8.00 -1.57
CA GLU A 59 7.80 -7.87 -0.27
C GLU A 59 6.92 -7.21 0.80
N LYS A 60 6.24 -6.11 0.46
CA LYS A 60 5.46 -5.33 1.44
C LYS A 60 4.12 -5.94 1.79
N LEU A 61 3.41 -6.53 0.82
CA LEU A 61 2.02 -6.96 0.97
C LEU A 61 1.80 -8.46 0.72
N GLY A 62 2.83 -9.20 0.29
CA GLY A 62 2.69 -10.62 -0.05
C GLY A 62 1.93 -10.84 -1.37
N LEU A 63 1.95 -9.86 -2.28
CA LEU A 63 1.29 -9.98 -3.58
C LEU A 63 1.85 -11.20 -4.34
N LYS A 64 0.95 -12.08 -4.79
CA LYS A 64 1.35 -13.24 -5.59
C LYS A 64 1.53 -12.87 -7.05
N LYS A 65 2.48 -13.49 -7.75
CA LYS A 65 2.68 -13.31 -9.21
C LYS A 65 1.41 -13.50 -10.05
N SER A 66 0.52 -14.41 -9.64
CA SER A 66 -0.77 -14.63 -10.31
C SER A 66 -1.76 -13.47 -10.17
N GLN A 67 -1.63 -12.66 -9.12
CA GLN A 67 -2.48 -11.49 -8.87
C GLN A 67 -1.96 -10.22 -9.56
N TRP A 68 -0.67 -10.20 -9.93
CA TRP A 68 -0.04 -9.02 -10.53
C TRP A 68 -0.74 -8.51 -11.81
N PRO A 69 -1.11 -9.37 -12.79
CA PRO A 69 -1.85 -8.92 -13.96
C PRO A 69 -3.17 -8.22 -13.59
N LEU A 70 -3.89 -8.74 -12.59
CA LEU A 70 -5.18 -8.20 -12.14
C LEU A 70 -5.04 -6.82 -11.50
N VAL A 71 -3.96 -6.61 -10.72
CA VAL A 71 -3.64 -5.29 -10.16
C VAL A 71 -3.36 -4.30 -11.29
N LYS A 72 -2.52 -4.68 -12.26
CA LYS A 72 -2.21 -3.83 -13.41
C LYS A 72 -3.44 -3.52 -14.25
N GLU A 73 -4.28 -4.50 -14.52
CA GLU A 73 -5.51 -4.34 -15.28
C GLU A 73 -6.46 -3.35 -14.60
N PHE A 74 -6.65 -3.49 -13.28
CA PHE A 74 -7.47 -2.55 -12.51
C PHE A 74 -6.93 -1.12 -12.61
N LEU A 75 -5.64 -0.93 -12.36
CA LEU A 75 -5.01 0.40 -12.37
C LEU A 75 -5.01 1.02 -13.77
N SER A 76 -4.85 0.20 -14.81
CA SER A 76 -4.92 0.65 -16.21
C SER A 76 -6.35 1.02 -16.60
N GLY A 77 -7.35 0.21 -16.23
CA GLY A 77 -8.76 0.50 -16.44
C GLY A 77 -9.25 1.74 -15.67
N ALA A 78 -8.60 2.07 -14.55
CA ALA A 78 -8.81 3.31 -13.81
C ALA A 78 -8.09 4.53 -14.41
N GLY A 79 -7.32 4.37 -15.49
CA GLY A 79 -6.56 5.44 -16.14
C GLY A 79 -5.33 5.91 -15.36
N LEU A 80 -4.81 5.08 -14.44
CA LEU A 80 -3.66 5.42 -13.61
C LEU A 80 -2.34 4.92 -14.17
N LEU A 81 -2.40 3.92 -15.05
CA LEU A 81 -1.24 3.13 -15.47
C LEU A 81 -1.31 2.74 -16.95
N VAL A 82 -0.16 2.77 -17.62
CA VAL A 82 0.05 2.21 -18.97
C VAL A 82 1.40 1.50 -18.97
N ASP A 83 1.44 0.22 -19.36
CA ASP A 83 2.67 -0.59 -19.41
C ASP A 83 3.57 -0.47 -18.15
N GLN A 84 2.94 -0.43 -16.97
CA GLN A 84 3.63 -0.30 -15.66
C GLN A 84 4.16 1.11 -15.35
N VAL A 85 3.89 2.12 -16.18
CA VAL A 85 4.19 3.53 -15.93
C VAL A 85 2.94 4.24 -15.43
N VAL A 86 3.08 5.03 -14.37
CA VAL A 86 2.00 5.90 -13.88
C VAL A 86 1.79 7.07 -14.82
N ILE A 87 0.54 7.26 -15.25
CA ILE A 87 0.15 8.30 -16.21
C ILE A 87 -0.79 9.36 -15.61
N ALA A 88 -1.11 9.24 -14.32
CA ALA A 88 -2.02 10.16 -13.64
C ALA A 88 -1.32 10.87 -12.49
N GLU A 89 -1.62 12.16 -12.32
CA GLU A 89 -1.14 12.93 -11.18
C GLU A 89 -1.99 12.72 -9.92
N ALA A 90 -3.24 12.28 -10.06
CA ALA A 90 -4.16 12.09 -8.95
C ALA A 90 -5.07 10.89 -9.21
N ILE A 91 -5.59 10.29 -8.12
CA ILE A 91 -6.57 9.22 -8.21
C ILE A 91 -7.98 9.77 -8.45
N PRO A 92 -8.86 9.03 -9.16
CA PRO A 92 -10.27 9.38 -9.27
C PRO A 92 -10.93 9.53 -7.90
N LYS A 93 -11.77 10.58 -7.74
CA LYS A 93 -12.50 10.85 -6.48
C LYS A 93 -13.33 9.65 -6.02
N SER A 94 -13.98 8.97 -6.96
CA SER A 94 -14.77 7.77 -6.69
C SER A 94 -13.95 6.65 -6.07
N LEU A 95 -12.67 6.50 -6.44
CA LEU A 95 -11.77 5.51 -5.83
C LEU A 95 -11.30 5.96 -4.45
N LYS A 96 -11.00 7.26 -4.27
CA LYS A 96 -10.67 7.82 -2.95
C LYS A 96 -11.78 7.54 -1.94
N GLU A 97 -13.02 7.81 -2.33
CA GLU A 97 -14.21 7.61 -1.48
C GLU A 97 -14.52 6.13 -1.27
N ARG A 98 -14.53 5.32 -2.33
CA ARG A 98 -14.84 3.89 -2.27
C ARG A 98 -13.93 3.12 -1.32
N TYR A 99 -12.63 3.39 -1.39
CA TYR A 99 -11.65 2.70 -0.56
C TYR A 99 -11.34 3.43 0.74
N GLY A 100 -11.77 4.68 0.89
CA GLY A 100 -11.48 5.50 2.08
C GLY A 100 -9.98 5.74 2.23
N ILE A 101 -9.31 6.14 1.15
CA ILE A 101 -7.85 6.38 1.11
C ILE A 101 -7.49 7.53 2.07
N LEU A 102 -6.51 7.28 2.94
CA LEU A 102 -6.06 8.23 3.96
C LEU A 102 -4.97 9.17 3.43
N ASP A 103 -4.95 10.39 3.95
CA ASP A 103 -3.88 11.36 3.77
C ASP A 103 -2.72 11.02 4.74
N ALA A 104 -1.48 11.07 4.26
CA ALA A 104 -0.26 10.77 5.03
C ALA A 104 0.22 11.96 5.87
#